data_AF-A0A1I5LFG1-F1
#
_entry.id   AF-A0A1I5LFG1-F1
#
_cell.length_a   1.000
_cell.length_b   1.000
_cell.length_c   1.000
_cell.angle_alpha   90.00
_cell.angle_beta   90.00
_cell.angle_gamma   90.00
#
_symmetry.space_group_name_H-M   'P 1'
#
loop_
_entity.id
_entity.type
_entity.pdbx_description
1 polymer ?
#
loop_
_entity_poly.entity_id
_entity_poly.type
_entity_poly.pdbx_seq_one_letter_code
_entity_poly.pdbx_strand_id
1 'polypeptide(L)'
;MNALENFYEQQQEPDKSCLLALRSIILDQHKDITATWKYGMPVFCYKGKMLCYLWIHKKHKVPYLGIVKGKDFDEPFLIQEARARMKIMLLDPNEDLPLQTIEKIIQKAITLY
;
A
#
# COMPACT_ATOMS: atom_id res chain seq x y z
N MET A 1 1.46 19.65 -11.11
CA MET A 1 1.21 18.27 -10.63
C MET A 1 2.50 17.75 -9.97
N ASN A 2 2.44 17.17 -8.77
CA ASN A 2 3.64 16.62 -8.11
C ASN A 2 3.87 15.15 -8.53
N ALA A 3 5.03 14.58 -8.23
CA ALA A 3 5.38 13.22 -8.64
C ALA A 3 4.42 12.14 -8.11
N LEU A 4 3.86 12.36 -6.91
CA LEU A 4 2.88 11.46 -6.31
C LEU A 4 1.57 11.44 -7.10
N GLU A 5 1.02 12.62 -7.44
CA GLU A 5 -0.21 12.70 -8.24
C GLU A 5 0.02 12.17 -9.67
N ASN A 6 1.16 12.49 -10.29
CA ASN A 6 1.52 11.98 -11.61
C ASN A 6 1.52 10.46 -11.67
N PHE A 7 1.98 9.78 -10.60
CA PHE A 7 1.95 8.32 -10.55
C PHE A 7 0.53 7.77 -10.70
N TYR A 8 -0.45 8.32 -9.99
CA TYR A 8 -1.83 7.84 -10.09
C TYR A 8 -2.45 8.22 -11.44
N GLU A 9 -2.15 9.41 -11.97
CA GLU A 9 -2.71 9.85 -13.26
C GLU A 9 -2.31 9.00 -14.45
N GLN A 10 -1.08 8.49 -14.44
CA GLN A 10 -0.52 7.68 -15.52
C GLN A 10 -1.04 6.24 -15.56
N GLN A 11 -1.75 5.80 -14.52
CA GLN A 11 -2.33 4.45 -14.50
C GLN A 11 -3.58 4.39 -15.38
N GLN A 12 -3.82 3.21 -15.94
CA GLN A 12 -5.05 2.91 -16.68
C GLN A 12 -6.09 2.31 -15.74
N GLU A 13 -7.37 2.38 -16.11
CA GLU A 13 -8.40 1.63 -15.39
C GLU A 13 -8.26 0.14 -15.70
N PRO A 14 -8.54 -0.75 -14.73
CA PRO A 14 -9.05 -0.47 -13.37
C PRO A 14 -7.99 -0.16 -12.30
N ASP A 15 -6.70 -0.24 -12.63
CA ASP A 15 -5.61 -0.04 -11.65
C ASP A 15 -5.64 1.34 -11.00
N LYS A 16 -5.97 2.38 -11.78
CA LYS A 16 -6.03 3.76 -11.32
C LYS A 16 -7.03 3.95 -10.19
N SER A 17 -8.28 3.54 -10.39
CA SER A 17 -9.31 3.64 -9.35
C SER A 17 -8.98 2.79 -8.13
N CYS A 18 -8.45 1.58 -8.31
CA CYS A 18 -7.98 0.72 -7.23
C CYS A 18 -6.89 1.40 -6.38
N LEU A 19 -5.85 1.96 -7.00
CA LEU A 19 -4.76 2.65 -6.32
C LEU A 19 -5.22 3.92 -5.59
N LEU A 20 -6.15 4.68 -6.18
CA LEU A 20 -6.73 5.87 -5.55
C LEU A 20 -7.59 5.49 -4.34
N ALA A 21 -8.39 4.42 -4.43
CA ALA A 21 -9.16 3.91 -3.31
C ALA A 21 -8.25 3.46 -2.16
N LEU A 22 -7.19 2.70 -2.46
CA LEU A 22 -6.18 2.29 -1.47
C LEU A 22 -5.54 3.50 -0.77
N ARG A 23 -5.18 4.53 -1.54
CA ARG A 23 -4.64 5.78 -0.97
C ARG A 23 -5.60 6.39 0.05
N SER A 24 -6.89 6.49 -0.29
CA SER A 24 -7.91 7.04 0.63
C SER A 24 -8.01 6.19 1.90
N ILE A 25 -8.22 4.88 1.74
CA ILE A 25 -8.37 3.94 2.86
C ILE A 25 -7.19 4.05 3.83
N ILE A 26 -5.96 4.11 3.32
CA ILE A 26 -4.74 4.21 4.14
C ILE A 26 -4.67 5.54 4.90
N LEU A 27 -4.98 6.67 4.25
CA LEU A 27 -4.93 8.00 4.88
C LEU A 27 -6.03 8.17 5.94
N ASP A 28 -7.19 7.54 5.76
CA ASP A 28 -8.30 7.59 6.69
C ASP A 28 -8.04 6.79 7.99
N GLN A 29 -7.04 5.91 8.01
CA GLN A 29 -6.74 5.08 9.19
C GLN A 29 -6.21 5.87 10.38
N HIS A 30 -5.48 6.96 10.15
CA HIS A 30 -4.91 7.75 11.24
C HIS A 30 -4.42 9.12 10.74
N LYS A 31 -4.73 10.21 11.48
CA LYS A 31 -4.37 11.60 11.13
C LYS A 31 -2.87 11.86 10.88
N ASP A 32 -2.00 11.13 11.59
CA ASP A 32 -0.54 11.24 11.45
C ASP A 32 0.04 10.43 10.27
N ILE A 33 -0.82 9.77 9.47
CA ILE A 33 -0.38 9.13 8.21
C ILE A 33 -0.32 10.19 7.12
N THR A 34 0.81 10.23 6.41
CA THR A 34 1.06 11.17 5.31
C THR A 34 1.51 10.42 4.07
N ALA A 35 1.01 10.81 2.90
CA ALA A 35 1.46 10.29 1.61
C ALA A 35 2.62 11.13 1.07
N THR A 36 3.71 10.48 0.66
CA THR A 36 4.92 11.14 0.16
C THR A 36 5.47 10.39 -1.05
N TRP A 37 6.18 11.08 -1.93
CA TRP A 37 6.95 10.43 -3.00
C TRP A 37 8.36 10.09 -2.49
N LYS A 38 8.68 8.80 -2.36
CA LYS A 38 10.00 8.33 -1.91
C LYS A 38 10.40 7.09 -2.71
N TYR A 39 11.69 6.98 -3.02
CA TYR A 39 12.24 5.82 -3.76
C TYR A 39 11.53 5.54 -5.10
N GLY A 40 10.97 6.57 -5.74
CA GLY A 40 10.25 6.45 -7.00
C GLY A 40 8.83 5.88 -6.89
N MET A 41 8.22 5.87 -5.70
CA MET A 41 6.87 5.36 -5.48
C MET A 41 6.08 6.10 -4.40
N PRO A 42 4.74 5.93 -4.36
CA PRO A 42 3.92 6.38 -3.24
C PRO A 42 4.26 5.64 -1.94
N VAL A 43 4.71 6.39 -0.94
CA VAL A 43 5.03 5.88 0.39
C VAL A 43 4.21 6.61 1.44
N PHE A 44 3.59 5.85 2.33
CA PHE A 44 2.79 6.33 3.43
C PHE A 44 3.60 6.24 4.71
N CYS A 45 3.79 7.38 5.38
CA CYS A 45 4.58 7.47 6.59
C CYS A 45 3.68 7.73 7.81
N TYR A 46 3.87 6.96 8.88
CA TYR A 46 3.27 7.22 10.19
C TYR A 46 4.29 7.92 11.08
N LYS A 47 3.98 9.14 11.56
CA LYS A 47 4.91 9.97 12.37
C LYS A 47 6.31 10.08 11.75
N GLY A 48 6.35 10.27 10.42
CA GLY A 48 7.59 10.40 9.64
C GLY A 48 8.33 9.09 9.31
N LYS A 49 7.93 7.95 9.89
CA LYS A 49 8.51 6.62 9.60
C LYS A 49 7.70 5.89 8.53
N MET A 50 8.36 5.19 7.60
CA MET A 50 7.65 4.48 6.52
C MET A 50 6.78 3.36 7.08
N LEU A 51 5.47 3.43 6.87
CA LEU A 51 4.49 2.44 7.33
C LEU A 51 4.22 1.40 6.24
N CYS A 52 3.79 1.90 5.08
CA CYS A 52 3.43 1.10 3.92
C CYS A 52 3.64 1.89 2.61
N TYR A 53 3.46 1.24 1.47
CA TYR A 53 3.61 1.83 0.14
C TYR A 53 2.71 1.14 -0.88
N LEU A 54 2.41 1.83 -1.99
CA LEU A 54 1.62 1.28 -3.10
C LEU A 54 2.47 1.15 -4.35
N TRP A 55 2.25 0.09 -5.12
CA TRP A 55 2.93 -0.10 -6.40
C TRP A 55 2.20 -1.11 -7.30
N ILE A 56 2.70 -1.31 -8.51
CA ILE A 56 2.21 -2.33 -9.44
C ILE A 56 3.19 -3.48 -9.54
N HIS A 57 2.69 -4.70 -9.38
CA HIS A 57 3.51 -5.89 -9.41
C HIS A 57 4.02 -6.16 -10.84
N LYS A 58 5.33 -6.31 -11.03
CA LYS A 58 5.92 -6.41 -12.38
C LYS A 58 5.45 -7.64 -13.18
N LYS A 59 5.34 -8.79 -12.51
CA LYS A 59 4.92 -10.07 -13.12
C LYS A 59 3.41 -10.17 -13.29
N HIS A 60 2.67 -10.02 -12.18
CA HIS A 60 1.21 -10.12 -12.14
C HIS A 60 0.46 -8.93 -12.74
N LYS A 61 1.12 -7.76 -12.91
CA LYS A 61 0.51 -6.53 -13.47
C LYS A 61 -0.73 -6.07 -12.71
N VAL A 62 -0.74 -6.26 -11.39
CA VAL A 62 -1.81 -5.82 -10.49
C VAL A 62 -1.26 -4.87 -9.41
N PRO A 63 -2.09 -3.97 -8.88
CA PRO A 63 -1.75 -3.18 -7.71
C PRO A 63 -1.40 -4.05 -6.50
N TYR A 64 -0.55 -3.52 -5.62
CA TYR A 64 -0.29 -4.14 -4.33
C TYR A 64 -0.01 -3.11 -3.24
N LEU A 65 -0.35 -3.52 -2.01
CA LEU A 65 -0.02 -2.82 -0.78
C LEU A 65 1.18 -3.49 -0.12
N GLY A 66 2.29 -2.77 0.03
CA GLY A 66 3.48 -3.24 0.72
C GLY A 66 3.57 -2.74 2.16
N ILE A 67 3.73 -3.65 3.12
CA ILE A 67 3.91 -3.34 4.54
C ILE A 67 5.39 -3.40 4.90
N VAL A 68 5.92 -2.34 5.50
CA VAL A 68 7.36 -2.19 5.76
C VAL A 68 7.87 -3.20 6.77
N LYS A 69 7.16 -3.35 7.90
CA LYS A 69 7.43 -4.33 8.96
C LYS A 69 6.68 -5.65 8.72
N GLY A 70 6.70 -6.14 7.49
CA GLY A 70 5.97 -7.35 7.09
C GLY A 70 6.41 -8.63 7.80
N LYS A 71 7.60 -8.69 8.41
CA LYS A 71 8.02 -9.85 9.22
C LYS A 71 7.17 -10.07 10.46
N ASP A 72 6.53 -9.02 10.98
CA ASP A 72 5.68 -9.07 12.18
C ASP A 72 4.21 -9.46 11.84
N PHE A 73 4.00 -10.01 10.63
CA PHE A 73 2.71 -10.46 10.10
C PHE A 73 2.78 -11.95 9.74
N ASP A 74 1.76 -12.71 10.13
CA ASP A 74 1.65 -14.16 9.88
C ASP A 74 0.56 -14.50 8.87
N GLU A 75 -0.19 -13.49 8.43
CA GLU A 75 -1.30 -13.61 7.50
C GLU A 75 -0.82 -14.19 6.16
N PRO A 76 -1.39 -15.30 5.66
CA PRO A 76 -0.86 -16.02 4.50
C PRO A 76 -1.01 -15.27 3.17
N PHE A 77 -1.97 -14.33 3.09
CA PHE A 77 -2.16 -13.46 1.92
C PHE A 77 -1.09 -12.35 1.82
N LEU A 78 -0.32 -12.12 2.88
CA LEU A 78 0.84 -11.24 2.85
C LEU A 78 2.07 -12.05 2.40
N ILE A 79 2.50 -11.82 1.17
CA ILE A 79 3.61 -12.56 0.57
C ILE A 79 4.93 -11.79 0.70
N GLN A 80 6.00 -12.46 1.10
CA GLN A 80 7.32 -11.84 1.23
C GLN A 80 8.07 -11.79 -0.12
N GLU A 81 7.96 -12.86 -0.91
CA GLU A 81 8.79 -13.10 -2.10
C GLU A 81 10.29 -12.93 -1.77
N ALA A 82 11.05 -12.25 -2.63
CA ALA A 82 12.47 -11.95 -2.42
C ALA A 82 12.75 -10.76 -1.49
N ARG A 83 11.73 -10.19 -0.82
CA ARG A 83 11.91 -9.00 0.03
C ARG A 83 12.52 -9.38 1.38
N ALA A 84 13.48 -8.58 1.83
CA ALA A 84 14.22 -8.88 3.05
C ALA A 84 13.39 -8.73 4.34
N ARG A 85 12.43 -7.81 4.37
CA ARG A 85 11.62 -7.46 5.56
C ARG A 85 10.14 -7.18 5.28
N MET A 86 9.83 -6.76 4.06
CA MET A 86 8.49 -6.31 3.69
C MET A 86 7.66 -7.50 3.22
N LYS A 87 6.35 -7.42 3.42
CA LYS A 87 5.38 -8.31 2.78
C LYS A 87 4.40 -7.47 1.97
N ILE A 88 3.85 -8.06 0.91
CA ILE A 88 2.90 -7.40 0.02
C ILE A 88 1.57 -8.14 0.00
N MET A 89 0.48 -7.38 -0.11
CA MET A 89 -0.85 -7.89 -0.41
C MET A 89 -1.15 -7.53 -1.86
N LEU A 90 -1.24 -8.54 -2.74
CA LEU A 90 -1.72 -8.35 -4.11
C LEU A 90 -3.23 -8.10 -4.09
N LEU A 91 -3.71 -7.20 -4.93
CA LEU A 91 -5.11 -6.80 -5.00
C LEU A 91 -5.58 -6.92 -6.44
N ASP A 92 -6.67 -7.65 -6.67
CA ASP A 92 -7.31 -7.67 -7.98
C ASP A 92 -8.05 -6.35 -8.18
N PRO A 93 -7.70 -5.54 -9.19
CA PRO A 93 -8.37 -4.26 -9.44
C PRO A 93 -9.79 -4.43 -10.00
N ASN A 94 -10.20 -5.64 -10.38
CA ASN A 94 -11.56 -5.93 -10.89
C ASN A 94 -12.51 -6.44 -9.81
N GLU A 95 -12.04 -6.65 -8.58
CA GLU A 95 -12.82 -7.12 -7.45
C GLU A 95 -13.01 -6.02 -6.40
N ASP A 96 -14.02 -6.18 -5.54
CA ASP A 96 -14.20 -5.30 -4.40
C ASP A 96 -12.99 -5.39 -3.46
N LEU A 97 -12.45 -4.24 -3.07
CA LEU A 97 -11.36 -4.19 -2.11
C LEU A 97 -11.81 -4.79 -0.77
N PRO A 98 -11.01 -5.70 -0.17
CA PRO A 98 -11.33 -6.30 1.13
C PRO A 98 -11.07 -5.28 2.25
N LEU A 99 -11.94 -4.27 2.36
CA LEU A 99 -11.77 -3.07 3.19
C LEU A 99 -11.37 -3.42 4.63
N GLN A 100 -12.15 -4.28 5.30
CA GLN A 100 -11.87 -4.68 6.68
C GLN A 100 -10.49 -5.34 6.84
N THR A 101 -10.03 -6.07 5.84
CA THR A 101 -8.71 -6.71 5.86
C THR A 101 -7.61 -5.66 5.74
N ILE A 102 -7.76 -4.71 4.81
CA ILE A 102 -6.81 -3.61 4.60
C ILE A 102 -6.72 -2.73 5.86
N GLU A 103 -7.85 -2.37 6.46
CA GLU A 103 -7.88 -1.59 7.70
C GLU A 103 -7.16 -2.32 8.84
N LYS A 104 -7.48 -3.61 9.06
CA LYS A 104 -6.84 -4.42 10.10
C LYS A 104 -5.32 -4.50 9.93
N ILE A 105 -4.82 -4.71 8.71
CA ILE A 105 -3.37 -4.79 8.49
C ILE A 105 -2.68 -3.44 8.70
N ILE A 106 -3.30 -2.32 8.31
CA ILE A 106 -2.74 -0.99 8.51
C ILE A 106 -2.75 -0.63 10.00
N GLN A 107 -3.85 -0.90 10.71
CA GLN A 107 -3.92 -0.69 12.16
C GLN A 107 -2.88 -1.53 12.91
N LYS A 108 -2.74 -2.82 12.57
CA LYS A 108 -1.67 -3.67 13.12
C LYS A 108 -0.29 -3.06 12.81
N ALA A 109 -0.05 -2.61 11.58
CA ALA A 109 1.23 -2.00 11.20
C ALA A 109 1.53 -0.73 12.01
N ILE A 110 0.52 0.09 12.33
CA ILE A 110 0.67 1.29 13.17
C ILE A 110 1.16 0.93 14.57
N THR A 111 0.63 -0.14 15.19
CA THR A 111 1.03 -0.56 16.55
C THR A 111 2.51 -0.94 16.70
N LEU A 112 3.22 -1.12 15.58
CA LEU A 112 4.64 -1.45 15.56
C LEU A 112 5.55 -0.20 15.65
N TYR A 113 5.03 1.02 15.80
CA TYR A 113 5.79 2.29 15.75
C TYR A 113 5.69 3.15 17.00
#